data_AF-A0A6N7FDR1-F1
#
_entry.id   AF-A0A6N7FDR1-F1
#
_cell.length_a   1.000
_cell.length_b   1.000
_cell.length_c   1.000
_cell.angle_alpha   90.00
_cell.angle_beta   90.00
_cell.angle_gamma   90.00
#
_symmetry.space_group_name_H-M   'P 1'
#
loop_
_entity.id
_entity.type
_entity.pdbx_description
1 polymer ?
#
loop_
_entity_poly.entity_id
_entity_poly.type
_entity_poly.pdbx_seq_one_letter_code
_entity_poly.pdbx_strand_id
1 'polypeptide(L)'
;MRTSIIALVLTLPALAIAQDRIPDDTLRQHNRTCTEKCAENKSQAFCSETCACMADEMRRQWSAEDFKTRSAKLSQERNDPAVQEELSRMAGDCARRSRQTAR
;
A
#
# COMPACT_ATOMS: atom_id res chain seq x y z
N MET A 1 -25.63 22.88 -53.83
CA MET A 1 -24.44 22.02 -53.74
C MET A 1 -24.35 21.47 -52.32
N ARG A 2 -23.82 20.25 -52.23
CA ARG A 2 -23.85 19.28 -51.12
C ARG A 2 -23.64 19.82 -49.69
N THR A 3 -24.45 19.24 -48.81
CA THR A 3 -24.32 19.09 -47.35
C THR A 3 -22.92 18.68 -46.90
N SER A 4 -22.42 19.29 -45.83
CA SER A 4 -21.38 18.70 -44.98
C SER A 4 -21.75 18.93 -43.52
N ILE A 5 -22.50 17.98 -42.97
CA ILE A 5 -22.65 17.78 -41.53
C ILE A 5 -21.32 17.20 -41.06
N ILE A 6 -20.57 17.96 -40.27
CA ILE A 6 -19.39 17.43 -39.57
C ILE A 6 -19.93 16.61 -38.40
N ALA A 7 -20.10 15.31 -38.62
CA ALA A 7 -20.29 14.35 -37.56
C ALA A 7 -18.97 14.25 -36.78
N LEU A 8 -18.88 14.99 -35.67
CA LEU A 8 -17.77 14.92 -34.72
C LEU A 8 -17.90 13.58 -33.97
N VAL A 9 -17.31 12.55 -34.54
CA VAL A 9 -17.30 11.18 -34.02
C VAL A 9 -15.89 10.86 -33.57
N LEU A 10 -15.76 10.53 -32.28
CA LEU A 10 -14.64 9.86 -31.59
C LEU A 10 -13.39 10.74 -31.42
N THR A 11 -12.89 10.95 -30.21
CA THR A 11 -12.43 9.90 -29.30
C THR A 11 -12.75 10.24 -27.85
N LEU A 12 -13.56 9.42 -27.20
CA LEU A 12 -13.46 9.27 -25.74
C LEU A 12 -12.01 8.84 -25.49
N PRO A 13 -11.18 9.61 -24.77
CA PRO A 13 -9.98 9.02 -24.21
C PRO A 13 -10.51 7.92 -23.31
N ALA A 14 -10.31 6.67 -23.73
CA ALA A 14 -10.31 5.57 -22.81
C ALA A 14 -9.23 5.95 -21.80
N LEU A 15 -9.64 6.59 -20.71
CA LEU A 15 -8.86 6.70 -19.50
C LEU A 15 -8.60 5.24 -19.15
N ALA A 16 -7.45 4.74 -19.59
CA ALA A 16 -6.78 3.68 -18.89
C ALA A 16 -6.66 4.22 -17.48
N ILE A 17 -7.65 3.90 -16.64
CA ILE A 17 -7.57 4.02 -15.20
C ILE A 17 -6.43 3.06 -14.88
N ALA A 18 -5.19 3.57 -14.97
CA ALA A 18 -4.06 2.93 -14.34
C ALA A 18 -4.55 2.73 -12.91
N GLN A 19 -4.83 1.47 -12.55
CA GLN A 19 -5.28 1.18 -11.21
C GLN A 19 -4.19 1.73 -10.31
N ASP A 20 -4.51 2.82 -9.60
CA ASP A 20 -3.60 3.52 -8.70
C ASP A 20 -3.43 2.65 -7.45
N ARG A 21 -2.83 1.49 -7.67
CA ARG A 21 -2.60 0.44 -6.69
C ARG A 21 -1.10 0.34 -6.51
N ILE A 22 -0.72 0.13 -5.25
CA ILE A 22 0.68 -0.12 -4.90
C ILE A 22 1.15 -1.35 -5.71
N PRO A 23 2.27 -1.24 -6.46
CA PRO A 23 2.81 -2.38 -7.19
C PRO A 23 3.12 -3.55 -6.25
N ASP A 24 2.81 -4.78 -6.67
CA ASP A 24 3.04 -5.98 -5.85
C ASP A 24 4.51 -6.13 -5.44
N ASP A 25 5.46 -5.73 -6.31
CA ASP A 25 6.89 -5.73 -6.00
C ASP A 25 7.24 -4.77 -4.86
N THR A 26 6.59 -3.60 -4.80
CA THR A 26 6.76 -2.63 -3.71
C THR A 26 6.25 -3.20 -2.38
N LEU A 27 5.08 -3.84 -2.39
CA LEU A 27 4.51 -4.48 -1.20
C LEU A 27 5.36 -5.69 -0.76
N ARG A 28 5.89 -6.48 -1.69
CA ARG A 28 6.81 -7.59 -1.41
C ARG A 28 8.10 -7.09 -0.75
N GLN A 29 8.71 -6.04 -1.30
CA GLN A 29 9.90 -5.45 -0.71
C GLN A 29 9.64 -4.89 0.69
N HIS A 30 8.49 -4.22 0.88
CA HIS A 30 8.07 -3.72 2.19
C HIS A 30 7.89 -4.87 3.20
N ASN A 31 7.16 -5.93 2.82
CA ASN A 31 6.94 -7.10 3.65
C ASN A 31 8.27 -7.77 4.06
N ARG A 32 9.19 -7.97 3.11
CA ARG A 32 10.52 -8.53 3.40
C ARG A 32 11.27 -7.67 4.43
N THR A 33 11.33 -6.36 4.19
CA THR A 33 12.07 -5.43 5.08
C THR A 33 11.43 -5.36 6.48
N CYS A 34 10.09 -5.35 6.54
CA CYS A 34 9.34 -5.42 7.79
C CYS A 34 9.64 -6.72 8.53
N THR A 35 9.62 -7.86 7.84
CA THR A 35 9.85 -9.18 8.42
C THR A 35 11.26 -9.29 8.98
N GLU A 36 12.27 -8.87 8.21
CA GLU A 36 13.68 -8.86 8.62
C GLU A 36 13.88 -8.06 9.92
N LYS A 37 13.40 -6.81 9.96
CA LYS A 37 13.52 -5.96 11.14
C LYS A 37 12.72 -6.46 12.35
N CYS A 38 11.52 -6.98 12.12
CA CYS A 38 10.71 -7.55 13.19
C CYS A 38 11.37 -8.80 13.79
N ALA A 39 11.98 -9.65 12.96
CA ALA A 39 12.60 -10.90 13.36
C ALA A 39 13.85 -10.70 14.24
N GLU A 40 14.44 -9.50 14.27
CA GLU A 40 15.49 -9.14 15.24
C GLU A 40 14.99 -9.22 16.69
N ASN A 41 13.68 -9.06 16.92
CA ASN A 41 13.08 -8.97 18.27
C ASN A 41 11.97 -10.00 18.55
N LYS A 42 11.44 -10.66 17.51
CA LYS A 42 10.28 -11.57 17.57
C LYS A 42 10.52 -12.82 16.72
N SER A 43 9.64 -13.80 16.80
CA SER A 43 9.76 -15.01 15.98
C SER A 43 9.49 -14.72 14.50
N GLN A 44 10.20 -15.45 13.63
CA GLN A 44 10.07 -15.29 12.17
C GLN A 44 8.63 -15.56 11.69
N ALA A 45 7.95 -16.55 12.25
CA ALA A 45 6.55 -16.87 11.92
C ALA A 45 5.61 -15.70 12.26
N PHE A 46 5.71 -15.15 13.48
CA PHE A 46 4.92 -14.00 13.89
C PHE A 46 5.17 -12.78 13.00
N CYS A 47 6.42 -12.51 12.67
CA CYS A 47 6.79 -11.38 11.82
C CYS A 47 6.30 -11.54 10.38
N SER A 48 6.43 -12.73 9.80
CA SER A 48 5.95 -13.02 8.45
C SER A 48 4.44 -12.81 8.34
N GLU A 49 3.66 -13.31 9.31
CA GLU A 49 2.21 -13.12 9.34
C GLU A 49 1.81 -11.66 9.55
N THR A 50 2.46 -10.98 10.51
CA THR A 50 2.15 -9.59 10.85
C THR A 50 2.48 -8.64 9.69
N CYS A 51 3.66 -8.80 9.08
CA CYS A 51 4.10 -7.96 7.97
C CYS A 51 3.35 -8.25 6.66
N ALA A 52 2.92 -9.50 6.44
CA ALA A 52 2.01 -9.83 5.33
C ALA A 52 0.65 -9.16 5.51
N CYS A 53 0.09 -9.18 6.74
CA CYS A 53 -1.14 -8.48 7.05
C CYS A 53 -1.01 -6.96 6.82
N MET A 54 0.10 -6.35 7.27
CA MET A 54 0.33 -4.92 7.05
C MET A 54 0.40 -4.57 5.56
N ALA A 55 1.10 -5.37 4.75
CA ALA A 55 1.16 -5.15 3.31
C ALA A 55 -0.24 -5.27 2.66
N ASP A 56 -1.09 -6.19 3.13
CA ASP A 56 -2.47 -6.30 2.64
C ASP A 56 -3.34 -5.12 3.05
N GLU A 57 -3.20 -4.62 4.28
CA GLU A 57 -3.88 -3.42 4.76
C GLU A 57 -3.45 -2.17 3.98
N MET A 58 -2.16 -1.99 3.71
CA MET A 58 -1.66 -0.90 2.86
C MET A 58 -2.27 -0.96 1.47
N ARG A 59 -2.33 -2.15 0.87
CA ARG A 59 -2.95 -2.35 -0.45
C ARG A 59 -4.44 -2.01 -0.47
N ARG A 60 -5.15 -2.24 0.64
CA ARG A 60 -6.59 -1.96 0.77
C ARG A 60 -6.87 -0.48 1.02
N GLN A 61 -6.05 0.15 1.84
CA GLN A 61 -6.32 1.49 2.35
C GLN A 61 -5.68 2.59 1.50
N TRP A 62 -4.59 2.30 0.80
CA TRP A 62 -3.78 3.31 0.13
C TRP A 62 -3.66 3.07 -1.37
N SER A 63 -3.63 4.17 -2.11
CA SER A 63 -3.21 4.19 -3.50
C SER A 63 -1.68 4.12 -3.65
N ALA A 64 -1.16 4.00 -4.88
CA ALA A 64 0.28 4.02 -5.10
C ALA A 64 0.88 5.40 -4.77
N GLU A 65 0.16 6.47 -5.12
CA GLU A 65 0.54 7.85 -4.78
C GLU A 65 0.51 8.08 -3.27
N ASP A 66 -0.52 7.58 -2.58
CA ASP A 66 -0.65 7.64 -1.13
C ASP A 66 0.51 6.94 -0.41
N PHE A 67 0.88 5.75 -0.87
CA PHE A 67 2.01 4.99 -0.34
C PHE A 67 3.33 5.74 -0.54
N LYS A 68 3.55 6.31 -1.73
CA LYS A 68 4.75 7.09 -2.06
C LYS A 68 4.85 8.32 -1.16
N THR A 69 3.76 9.05 -1.00
CA THR A 69 3.70 10.26 -0.17
C THR A 69 3.97 9.94 1.30
N ARG A 70 3.32 8.91 1.85
CA ARG A 70 3.54 8.48 3.24
C ARG A 70 4.97 7.98 3.47
N SER A 71 5.53 7.23 2.52
CA SER A 71 6.93 6.79 2.57
C SER A 71 7.91 7.95 2.51
N ALA A 72 7.64 8.97 1.69
CA ALA A 72 8.43 10.19 1.63
C ALA A 72 8.37 10.95 2.96
N LYS A 73 7.18 11.10 3.56
CA LYS A 73 7.01 11.74 4.87
C LYS A 73 7.79 11.04 5.99
N LEU A 74 7.84 9.71 5.99
CA LEU A 74 8.64 8.96 6.96
C LEU A 74 10.15 9.14 6.76
N SER A 75 10.60 9.17 5.50
CA SER A 75 12.03 9.21 5.15
C SER A 75 12.63 10.62 5.12
N GLN A 76 11.87 11.64 4.74
CA GLN A 76 12.36 13.01 4.52
C GLN A 76 11.93 13.98 5.64
N GLU A 77 10.72 13.85 6.17
CA GLU A 77 10.16 14.82 7.14
C GLU A 77 10.31 14.38 8.61
N ARG A 78 11.33 13.55 8.92
CA ARG A 78 11.62 13.05 10.27
C ARG A 78 10.44 12.30 10.91
N ASN A 79 10.03 11.17 10.32
CA ASN A 79 8.99 10.31 10.90
C ASN A 79 7.72 11.11 11.22
N ASP A 80 7.02 11.60 10.19
CA ASP A 80 5.71 12.25 10.37
C ASP A 80 4.87 11.46 11.40
N PRO A 81 4.49 12.08 12.54
CA PRO A 81 3.93 11.36 13.67
C PRO A 81 2.55 10.78 13.35
N ALA A 82 1.79 11.40 12.43
CA ALA A 82 0.49 10.89 12.03
C ALA A 82 0.64 9.62 11.17
N VAL A 83 1.60 9.62 10.23
CA VAL A 83 1.91 8.41 9.44
C VAL A 83 2.48 7.30 10.33
N GLN A 84 3.31 7.66 11.31
CA GLN A 84 3.85 6.70 12.28
C GLN A 84 2.77 6.10 13.18
N GLU A 85 1.82 6.91 13.66
CA GLU A 85 0.68 6.45 14.44
C GLU A 85 -0.22 5.51 13.62
N GLU A 86 -0.51 5.87 12.37
CA GLU A 86 -1.27 5.02 11.44
C GLU A 86 -0.59 3.66 11.24
N LEU A 87 0.71 3.65 10.96
CA LEU A 87 1.50 2.42 10.82
C LEU A 87 1.55 1.61 12.12
N SER A 88 1.70 2.27 13.27
CA SER A 88 1.75 1.60 14.57
C SER A 88 0.41 0.96 14.92
N ARG A 89 -0.70 1.64 14.61
CA ARG A 89 -2.06 1.10 14.75
C ARG A 89 -2.27 -0.11 13.85
N MET A 90 -1.91 0.01 12.57
CA MET A 90 -2.00 -1.11 11.62
C MET A 90 -1.15 -2.31 12.06
N ALA A 91 0.09 -2.08 12.51
CA ALA A 91 0.95 -3.12 13.05
C ALA A 91 0.34 -3.78 14.30
N GLY A 92 -0.25 -2.99 15.20
CA GLY A 92 -0.92 -3.48 16.41
C GLY A 92 -2.14 -4.35 16.09
N ASP A 93 -2.95 -3.95 15.12
CA ASP A 93 -4.12 -4.71 14.67
C ASP A 93 -3.69 -6.02 14.00
N CYS A 94 -2.70 -5.98 13.11
CA CYS A 94 -2.15 -7.16 12.47
C CYS A 94 -1.50 -8.13 13.46
N ALA A 95 -0.72 -7.61 14.42
CA ALA A 95 -0.12 -8.41 15.49
C ALA A 95 -1.17 -9.07 16.40
N ARG A 96 -2.33 -8.42 16.59
CA ARG A 96 -3.44 -8.99 17.35
C ARG A 96 -4.10 -10.14 16.57
N ARG A 97 -4.31 -9.96 15.26
CA ARG A 97 -4.88 -10.99 14.38
C ARG A 97 -3.98 -12.22 14.31
N SER A 98 -2.67 -12.05 14.11
CA SER A 98 -1.72 -13.18 14.04
C SER A 98 -1.71 -14.04 15.30
N ARG A 99 -1.86 -13.43 16.49
CA ARG A 99 -1.98 -14.18 17.76
C ARG A 99 -3.29 -14.94 17.90
N GLN A 100 -4.36 -14.53 17.22
CA GLN A 100 -5.66 -15.21 17.28
C GLN A 100 -5.69 -16.43 16.36
N THR A 101 -4.97 -16.39 15.23
CA THR A 101 -4.83 -17.52 14.30
C THR A 101 -3.83 -18.57 14.74
N ALA A 102 -2.95 -18.26 15.70
CA ALA A 102 -1.97 -19.20 16.26
C ALA A 102 -2.52 -20.07 17.43
N ARG A 103 -3.84 -20.09 17.63
CA ARG A 103 -4.55 -20.97 18.57
C ARG A 103 -5.31 -22.04 17.82
#